data_AF-A0A2H0IQ44-F1
#
_entry.id   AF-A0A2H0IQ44-F1
#
_cell.length_a   1.000
_cell.length_b   1.000
_cell.length_c   1.000
_cell.angle_alpha   90.00
_cell.angle_beta   90.00
_cell.angle_gamma   90.00
#
_symmetry.space_group_name_H-M   'P 1'
#
loop_
_entity.id
_entity.type
_entity.pdbx_description
1 polymer ?
#
loop_
_entity_poly.entity_id
_entity_poly.type
_entity_poly.pdbx_seq_one_letter_code
_entity_poly.pdbx_strand_id
1 'polypeptide(L)'
;MLKVGYEKNQDQICGKIEGDLTHEVAKQYFSEVSAVAKETKCAKILTDVRLARLSATESEMESLSSELAAMGIALDSRRAILVTEDVKQYKTWENYCFRNGFKGIRLFMDAEAAHDWLVNEPIARLN
;
A
#
# COMPACT_ATOMS: atom_id res chain seq x y z
N MET A 1 14.09 3.85 -7.46
CA MET A 1 13.56 2.81 -8.38
C MET A 1 12.13 2.50 -7.97
N LEU A 2 11.21 2.41 -8.93
CA LEU A 2 9.82 2.03 -8.72
C LEU A 2 9.52 0.78 -9.56
N LYS A 3 8.89 -0.24 -8.96
CA LYS A 3 8.45 -1.45 -9.65
C LYS A 3 7.09 -1.87 -9.12
N VAL A 4 6.16 -2.17 -10.03
CA VAL A 4 4.86 -2.77 -9.71
C VAL A 4 4.62 -3.95 -10.64
N GLY A 5 4.10 -5.05 -10.12
CA GLY A 5 3.76 -6.23 -10.90
C GLY A 5 2.75 -7.12 -10.20
N TYR A 6 2.22 -8.10 -10.93
CA TYR A 6 1.33 -9.11 -10.39
C TYR A 6 2.06 -10.44 -10.20
N GLU A 7 2.01 -10.96 -8.98
CA GLU A 7 2.57 -12.26 -8.60
C GLU A 7 1.49 -13.33 -8.62
N LYS A 8 1.42 -14.08 -9.73
CA LYS A 8 0.36 -15.07 -10.00
C LYS A 8 0.25 -16.15 -8.93
N ASN A 9 1.37 -16.61 -8.38
CA ASN A 9 1.39 -17.73 -7.43
C ASN A 9 0.76 -17.37 -6.08
N GLN A 10 0.87 -16.11 -5.67
CA GLN A 10 0.34 -15.60 -4.42
C GLN A 10 -0.95 -14.78 -4.62
N ASP A 11 -1.36 -14.60 -5.88
CA ASP A 11 -2.49 -13.77 -6.30
C ASP A 11 -2.47 -12.41 -5.59
N GLN A 12 -1.37 -11.69 -5.78
CA GLN A 12 -1.16 -10.38 -5.16
C GLN A 12 -0.42 -9.44 -6.10
N ILE A 13 -0.61 -8.14 -5.89
CA ILE A 13 0.14 -7.08 -6.54
C ILE A 13 1.35 -6.79 -5.67
N CYS A 14 2.55 -6.89 -6.24
CA CYS A 14 3.80 -6.62 -5.57
C CYS A 14 4.38 -5.29 -6.06
N GLY A 15 4.53 -4.37 -5.13
CA GLY A 15 5.16 -3.06 -5.30
C GLY A 15 6.50 -3.00 -4.59
N LYS A 16 7.50 -2.36 -5.20
CA LYS A 16 8.77 -2.03 -4.56
C LYS A 16 9.17 -0.59 -4.88
N ILE A 17 9.51 0.16 -3.83
CA ILE A 17 10.01 1.52 -3.93
C ILE A 17 11.39 1.58 -3.25
N GLU A 18 12.37 2.13 -3.96
CA GLU A 18 13.72 2.37 -3.44
C GLU A 18 14.14 3.82 -3.73
N GLY A 19 14.84 4.46 -2.80
CA GLY A 19 15.22 5.88 -2.89
C GLY A 19 14.14 6.82 -2.31
N ASP A 20 14.08 8.07 -2.78
CA ASP A 20 13.16 9.05 -2.23
C ASP A 20 11.70 8.74 -2.61
N LEU A 21 10.86 8.54 -1.60
CA LEU A 21 9.41 8.42 -1.72
C LEU A 21 8.80 9.82 -1.53
N THR A 22 8.70 10.55 -2.65
CA THR A 22 8.01 11.85 -2.74
C THR A 22 6.52 11.65 -3.04
N HIS A 23 5.74 12.73 -2.99
CA HIS A 23 4.32 12.71 -3.37
C HIS A 23 4.12 12.22 -4.81
N GLU A 24 4.96 12.66 -5.75
CA GLU A 24 4.91 12.25 -7.16
C GLU A 24 5.21 10.76 -7.33
N VAL A 25 6.23 10.25 -6.64
CA VAL A 25 6.57 8.81 -6.67
C VAL A 25 5.43 7.98 -6.11
N ALA A 26 4.82 8.42 -5.01
CA ALA A 26 3.66 7.75 -4.43
C ALA A 26 2.44 7.77 -5.37
N LYS A 27 2.19 8.89 -6.06
CA LYS A 27 1.13 8.98 -7.08
C LYS A 27 1.37 8.05 -8.25
N GLN A 28 2.59 8.03 -8.78
CA GLN A 28 2.96 7.11 -9.85
C GLN A 28 2.77 5.66 -9.39
N TYR A 29 3.21 5.31 -8.19
CA TYR A 29 3.03 3.99 -7.61
C TYR A 29 1.57 3.56 -7.59
N PHE A 30 0.67 4.38 -7.03
CA PHE A 30 -0.74 4.01 -6.94
C PHE A 30 -1.45 3.97 -8.30
N SER A 31 -1.00 4.76 -9.27
CA SER A 31 -1.47 4.67 -10.66
C SER A 31 -1.09 3.32 -11.30
N GLU A 32 0.15 2.87 -11.12
CA GLU A 32 0.60 1.56 -11.61
C GLU A 32 -0.13 0.41 -10.89
N VAL A 33 -0.32 0.50 -9.57
CA VAL A 33 -1.09 -0.48 -8.79
C VAL A 33 -2.54 -0.55 -9.28
N SER A 34 -3.21 0.57 -9.53
CA SER A 34 -4.61 0.56 -9.96
C SER A 34 -4.76 -0.02 -11.37
N ALA A 35 -3.80 0.23 -12.27
CA ALA A 35 -3.75 -0.38 -13.58
C ALA A 35 -3.65 -1.91 -13.48
N VAL A 36 -2.71 -2.42 -12.67
CA VAL A 36 -2.54 -3.86 -12.45
C VAL A 36 -3.76 -4.47 -11.76
N ALA A 37 -4.34 -3.79 -10.76
CA ALA A 37 -5.55 -4.24 -10.07
C ALA A 37 -6.73 -4.38 -11.02
N LYS A 38 -6.89 -3.43 -11.96
CA LYS A 38 -7.96 -3.47 -12.97
C LYS A 38 -7.78 -4.63 -13.95
N GLU A 39 -6.54 -4.88 -14.40
CA GLU A 39 -6.23 -5.97 -15.33
C GLU A 39 -6.43 -7.35 -14.68
N THR A 40 -5.98 -7.51 -13.44
CA THR A 40 -5.92 -8.80 -12.75
C THR A 40 -7.13 -9.08 -11.87
N LYS A 41 -7.95 -8.06 -11.58
CA LYS A 41 -9.02 -8.06 -10.58
C LYS A 41 -8.51 -8.40 -9.17
N CYS A 42 -7.23 -8.18 -8.91
CA CYS A 42 -6.61 -8.43 -7.62
C CYS A 42 -6.74 -7.21 -6.69
N ALA A 43 -7.09 -7.45 -5.43
CA ALA A 43 -7.23 -6.43 -4.39
C ALA A 43 -6.24 -6.61 -3.22
N LYS A 44 -5.30 -7.56 -3.34
CA LYS A 44 -4.22 -7.82 -2.37
C LYS A 44 -2.96 -7.13 -2.87
N ILE A 45 -2.36 -6.27 -2.04
CA ILE A 45 -1.22 -5.44 -2.40
C ILE A 45 -0.14 -5.59 -1.32
N LEU A 46 1.05 -6.01 -1.73
CA LEU A 46 2.26 -6.00 -0.92
C LEU A 46 3.17 -4.88 -1.41
N THR A 47 3.52 -3.94 -0.53
CA THR A 47 4.38 -2.80 -0.87
C THR A 47 5.67 -2.86 -0.06
N ASP A 48 6.82 -3.02 -0.72
CA ASP A 48 8.13 -2.97 -0.06
C ASP A 48 8.75 -1.57 -0.19
N VAL A 49 8.87 -0.88 0.96
CA VAL A 49 9.48 0.44 1.07
C VAL A 49 10.69 0.44 2.00
N ARG A 50 11.26 -0.73 2.33
CA ARG A 50 12.39 -0.84 3.26
C ARG A 50 13.67 -0.14 2.78
N LEU A 51 13.79 0.07 1.48
CA LEU A 51 14.90 0.80 0.84
C LEU A 51 14.46 2.20 0.38
N ALA A 52 13.28 2.66 0.79
CA ALA A 52 12.79 3.98 0.49
C ALA A 52 13.03 4.93 1.67
N ARG A 53 13.33 6.19 1.35
CA ARG A 53 13.34 7.30 2.29
C ARG A 53 12.07 8.10 2.09
N LEU A 54 11.21 8.18 3.09
CA LEU A 54 10.01 9.00 2.98
C LEU A 54 10.38 10.48 2.98
N SER A 55 10.05 11.16 1.87
CA SER A 55 10.36 12.56 1.63
C SER A 55 9.09 13.41 1.43
N ALA A 56 7.92 12.76 1.39
CA ALA A 56 6.62 13.45 1.38
C ALA A 56 6.29 14.04 2.75
N THR A 57 5.71 15.24 2.74
CA THR A 57 5.20 15.94 3.93
C THR A 57 3.89 15.32 4.44
N GLU A 58 3.50 15.65 5.67
CA GLU A 58 2.22 15.17 6.24
C GLU A 58 1.01 15.64 5.42
N SER A 59 1.01 16.88 4.94
CA SER A 59 -0.08 17.41 4.09
C SER A 59 -0.17 16.68 2.75
N GLU A 60 0.97 16.33 2.16
CA GLU A 60 1.01 15.53 0.93
C GLU A 60 0.51 14.10 1.15
N MET A 61 0.86 13.48 2.29
CA MET A 61 0.33 12.17 2.67
C MET A 61 -1.18 12.21 2.91
N GLU A 62 -1.67 13.24 3.59
CA GLU A 62 -3.10 13.43 3.83
C GLU A 62 -3.87 13.61 2.52
N SER A 63 -3.41 14.52 1.63
CA SER A 63 -4.01 14.74 0.31
C SER A 63 -4.07 13.44 -0.49
N LEU A 64 -2.93 12.76 -0.63
CA LEU A 64 -2.84 11.50 -1.37
C LEU A 64 -3.82 10.46 -0.84
N SER A 65 -3.96 10.33 0.48
CA SER A 65 -4.85 9.34 1.10
C SER A 65 -6.32 9.54 0.71
N SER A 66 -6.75 10.78 0.49
CA SER A 66 -8.11 11.11 0.04
C SER A 66 -8.32 10.93 -1.47
N GLU A 67 -7.23 11.00 -2.25
CA GLU A 67 -7.24 10.83 -3.71
C GLU A 67 -7.25 9.36 -4.15
N LEU A 68 -6.78 8.43 -3.30
CA LEU A 68 -6.59 7.01 -3.63
C LEU A 68 -7.81 6.34 -4.30
N ALA A 69 -9.02 6.60 -3.81
CA ALA A 69 -10.24 6.01 -4.37
C ALA A 69 -10.50 6.52 -5.80
N ALA A 70 -10.28 7.82 -6.04
CA ALA A 70 -10.39 8.41 -7.37
C ALA A 70 -9.29 7.89 -8.32
N MET A 71 -8.14 7.50 -7.78
CA MET A 71 -7.06 6.83 -8.52
C MET A 71 -7.35 5.36 -8.85
N GLY A 72 -8.47 4.81 -8.37
CA GLY A 72 -8.90 3.43 -8.65
C GLY A 72 -8.46 2.41 -7.60
N ILE A 73 -7.97 2.83 -6.44
CA ILE A 73 -7.69 1.93 -5.33
C ILE A 73 -8.99 1.63 -4.59
N ALA A 74 -9.38 0.36 -4.55
CA ALA A 74 -10.60 -0.07 -3.87
C ALA A 74 -10.50 0.08 -2.35
N LEU A 75 -11.57 0.54 -1.70
CA LEU A 75 -11.62 0.76 -0.24
C LEU A 75 -11.47 -0.54 0.57
N ASP A 76 -11.88 -1.66 -0.04
CA ASP A 76 -11.78 -3.01 0.52
C ASP A 76 -10.48 -3.73 0.13
N SER A 77 -9.55 -3.05 -0.56
CA SER A 77 -8.22 -3.60 -0.83
C SER A 77 -7.46 -3.87 0.47
N ARG A 78 -6.70 -4.96 0.47
CA ARG A 78 -5.74 -5.29 1.53
C ARG A 78 -4.34 -4.91 1.11
N ARG A 79 -3.67 -4.14 1.96
CA ARG A 79 -2.38 -3.52 1.72
C ARG A 79 -1.44 -3.83 2.88
N ALA A 80 -0.47 -4.69 2.63
CA ALA A 80 0.65 -4.91 3.53
C ALA A 80 1.81 -4.01 3.09
N ILE A 81 2.40 -3.26 4.02
CA ILE A 81 3.52 -2.36 3.75
C ILE A 81 4.73 -2.84 4.56
N LEU A 82 5.78 -3.27 3.86
CA LEU A 82 7.06 -3.65 4.46
C LEU A 82 7.88 -2.41 4.73
N VAL A 83 8.18 -2.16 6.00
CA VAL A 83 8.91 -0.98 6.48
C VAL A 83 10.13 -1.41 7.29
N THR A 84 11.12 -0.53 7.40
CA THR A 84 12.20 -0.63 8.38
C THR A 84 11.77 0.01 9.72
N GLU A 85 12.64 -0.02 10.73
CA GLU A 85 12.34 0.38 12.12
C GLU A 85 11.74 1.79 12.31
N ASP A 86 11.92 2.70 11.35
CA ASP A 86 11.26 4.02 11.37
C ASP A 86 9.80 3.94 10.86
N VAL A 87 8.91 3.54 11.76
CA VAL A 87 7.48 3.33 11.45
C VAL A 87 6.60 4.56 11.67
N LYS A 88 7.10 5.65 12.28
CA LYS A 88 6.25 6.75 12.77
C LYS A 88 5.48 7.41 11.64
N GLN A 89 6.16 7.77 10.56
CA GLN A 89 5.53 8.46 9.43
C GLN A 89 4.59 7.52 8.67
N TYR A 90 4.94 6.23 8.56
CA TYR A 90 4.06 5.22 7.97
C TYR A 90 2.81 4.97 8.82
N LYS A 91 2.89 5.12 10.15
CA LYS A 91 1.71 5.11 11.04
C LYS A 91 0.82 6.33 10.83
N THR A 92 1.41 7.50 10.60
CA THR A 92 0.65 8.69 10.20
C THR A 92 -0.10 8.45 8.88
N TRP A 93 0.58 7.88 7.88
CA TRP A 93 -0.05 7.47 6.61
C TRP A 93 -1.20 6.48 6.79
N GLU A 94 -1.00 5.42 7.60
CA GLU A 94 -2.02 4.42 7.92
C GLU A 94 -3.28 5.09 8.50
N ASN A 95 -3.10 6.03 9.45
CA ASN A 95 -4.20 6.79 10.05
C ASN A 95 -4.96 7.66 9.03
N TYR A 96 -4.24 8.33 8.13
CA TYR A 96 -4.90 9.11 7.06
C TYR A 96 -5.73 8.23 6.15
N CYS A 97 -5.23 7.05 5.78
CA CYS A 97 -6.00 6.11 5.00
C CYS A 97 -7.24 5.59 5.75
N PHE A 98 -7.13 5.31 7.06
CA PHE A 98 -8.26 4.89 7.88
C PHE A 98 -9.36 5.96 7.94
N ARG A 99 -9.00 7.24 8.06
CA ARG A 99 -9.96 8.36 8.02
C ARG A 99 -10.69 8.44 6.67
N ASN A 100 -10.06 7.99 5.60
CA ASN A 100 -10.64 7.96 4.25
C ASN A 100 -11.32 6.61 3.90
N GLY A 101 -11.60 5.77 4.90
CA GLY A 101 -12.45 4.58 4.75
C GLY A 101 -11.72 3.30 4.32
N PHE A 102 -10.41 3.35 4.10
CA PHE A 102 -9.61 2.14 3.89
C PHE A 102 -9.50 1.39 5.22
N LYS A 103 -9.75 0.08 5.23
CA LYS A 103 -9.68 -0.75 6.46
C LYS A 103 -8.63 -1.85 6.41
N GLY A 104 -8.23 -2.26 5.21
CA GLY A 104 -7.24 -3.32 5.00
C GLY A 104 -5.85 -2.76 4.83
N ILE A 105 -5.27 -2.07 5.81
CA ILE A 105 -3.87 -1.62 5.75
C ILE A 105 -3.15 -2.04 7.01
N ARG A 106 -1.95 -2.59 6.85
CA ARG A 106 -1.10 -2.94 7.99
C ARG A 106 0.38 -2.82 7.62
N LEU A 107 1.17 -2.33 8.56
CA LEU A 107 2.63 -2.24 8.47
C LEU A 107 3.29 -3.52 9.00
N PHE A 108 4.37 -3.95 8.37
CA PHE A 108 5.13 -5.14 8.72
C PHE A 108 6.63 -4.89 8.60
N MET A 109 7.42 -5.49 9.49
CA MET A 109 8.89 -5.57 9.33
C MET A 109 9.32 -6.91 8.72
N ASP A 110 8.49 -7.94 8.90
CA ASP A 110 8.71 -9.29 8.42
C ASP A 110 7.87 -9.59 7.18
N ALA A 111 8.51 -10.12 6.14
CA ALA A 111 7.87 -10.37 4.86
C ALA A 111 6.94 -11.58 4.89
N GLU A 112 7.27 -12.61 5.68
CA GLU A 112 6.46 -13.81 5.81
C GLU A 112 5.14 -13.48 6.53
N ALA A 113 5.21 -12.74 7.63
CA ALA A 113 4.04 -12.26 8.37
C ALA A 113 3.12 -11.36 7.51
N ALA A 114 3.70 -10.50 6.66
CA ALA A 114 2.95 -9.66 5.74
C ALA A 114 2.18 -10.48 4.70
N HIS A 115 2.84 -11.49 4.12
CA HIS A 115 2.25 -12.39 3.17
C HIS A 115 1.13 -13.23 3.82
N ASP A 116 1.40 -13.82 4.97
CA ASP A 116 0.41 -14.64 5.69
C ASP A 116 -0.85 -13.84 6.02
N TRP A 117 -0.68 -12.57 6.40
CA TRP A 117 -1.80 -11.67 6.63
C TRP A 117 -2.61 -11.39 5.35
N LEU A 118 -1.94 -11.18 4.21
CA LEU A 118 -2.60 -10.95 2.93
C LEU A 118 -3.42 -12.16 2.47
N VAL A 119 -2.90 -13.37 2.68
CA VAL A 119 -3.49 -14.61 2.15
C VAL A 119 -4.54 -15.22 3.10
N ASN A 120 -4.25 -15.25 4.40
CA ASN A 120 -4.97 -16.14 5.33
C ASN A 120 -5.95 -15.44 6.27
N GLU A 121 -5.77 -14.15 6.60
CA GLU A 121 -6.73 -13.48 7.49
C GLU A 121 -8.03 -13.15 6.74
N PRO A 122 -9.23 -13.47 7.25
CA PRO A 122 -10.47 -12.96 6.67
C PRO A 122 -10.53 -11.43 6.87
N ILE A 123 -10.96 -10.67 5.83
CA ILE A 123 -11.36 -9.26 6.05
C ILE A 123 -12.51 -9.33 7.03
N ALA A 124 -12.33 -8.73 8.22
CA ALA A 124 -13.41 -8.59 9.17
C ALA A 124 -14.59 -7.90 8.48
N ARG A 125 -15.60 -8.70 8.09
CA ARG A 125 -16.89 -8.20 7.65
C ARG A 125 -17.55 -7.66 8.91
N LEU A 126 -17.48 -6.35 9.09
CA LEU A 126 -18.35 -5.69 10.05
C LEU A 126 -19.74 -5.69 9.45
N ASN A 127 -20.64 -6.44 10.10
CA ASN A 127 -22.08 -6.47 9.84
C ASN A 127 -22.68 -5.07 9.92
#